data_AF-A0A1J1CFQ7-F1
#
_entry.id   AF-A0A1J1CFQ7-F1
#
_cell.length_a   1.000
_cell.length_b   1.000
_cell.length_c   1.000
_cell.angle_alpha   90.00
_cell.angle_beta   90.00
_cell.angle_gamma   90.00
#
_symmetry.space_group_name_H-M   'P 1'
#
loop_
_entity.id
_entity.type
_entity.pdbx_description
1 polymer ?
#
loop_
_entity_poly.entity_id
_entity_poly.type
_entity_poly.pdbx_seq_one_letter_code
_entity_poly.pdbx_strand_id
1 'polypeptide(L)'
;MFIKEVTKKNKGYDKTFVYHQLVESYRTEKGPRQRKLLNLGKLTIPKDQWKTLANRIEEIISGQASLIEVDEQIEQLAQRYASLLIQNKLKQEKVEKKESPQETETIFTGSVKFRDASSIGGEYISLMMLRKLKFNELLKKLGFKEKDIKLAELLIV
;
A
#
# COMPACT_ATOMS: atom_id res chain seq x y z
N MET A 1 10.99 -9.99 -8.01
CA MET A 1 11.57 -8.64 -7.76
C MET A 1 13.00 -8.72 -7.17
N PHE A 2 13.76 -7.61 -7.09
CA PHE A 2 15.05 -7.52 -6.38
C PHE A 2 15.37 -6.10 -5.87
N ILE A 3 16.30 -5.99 -4.91
CA ILE A 3 16.75 -4.70 -4.36
C ILE A 3 18.10 -4.32 -4.95
N LYS A 4 18.22 -3.07 -5.38
CA LYS A 4 19.45 -2.47 -5.91
C LYS A 4 19.91 -1.32 -5.02
N GLU A 5 21.20 -1.30 -4.72
CA GLU A 5 21.87 -0.13 -4.14
C GLU A 5 22.14 0.93 -5.21
N VAL A 6 21.90 2.18 -4.87
CA VAL A 6 22.17 3.33 -5.72
C VAL A 6 22.92 4.38 -4.91
N THR A 7 24.07 4.77 -5.44
CA THR A 7 24.92 5.82 -4.88
C THR A 7 24.71 7.12 -5.64
N LYS A 8 24.44 8.21 -4.92
CA LYS A 8 24.30 9.54 -5.50
C LYS A 8 25.33 10.49 -4.86
N LYS A 9 26.16 11.10 -5.72
CA LYS A 9 27.07 12.19 -5.35
C LYS A 9 26.59 13.47 -6.02
N ASN A 10 26.35 14.51 -5.23
CA ASN A 10 25.96 15.82 -5.76
C ASN A 10 27.22 16.64 -6.08
N LYS A 11 27.22 17.33 -7.23
CA LYS A 11 28.33 18.20 -7.63
C LYS A 11 28.47 19.33 -6.60
N GLY A 12 29.66 19.50 -6.01
CA GLY A 12 29.94 20.50 -4.96
C GLY A 12 29.72 20.03 -3.52
N TYR A 13 29.29 18.78 -3.31
CA TYR A 13 29.21 18.15 -1.98
C TYR A 13 30.13 16.94 -1.91
N ASP A 14 30.88 16.81 -0.82
CA ASP A 14 31.78 15.67 -0.63
C ASP A 14 31.05 14.43 -0.05
N LYS A 15 29.79 14.60 0.38
CA LYS A 15 28.98 13.51 0.92
C LYS A 15 28.37 12.67 -0.21
N THR A 16 28.63 11.37 -0.16
CA THR A 16 27.96 10.35 -0.99
C THR A 16 26.75 9.80 -0.25
N PHE A 17 25.60 9.80 -0.91
CA PHE A 17 24.36 9.23 -0.37
C PHE A 17 24.11 7.85 -0.95
N VAL A 18 23.86 6.87 -0.08
CA VAL A 18 23.51 5.50 -0.46
C VAL A 18 22.04 5.26 -0.13
N TYR A 19 21.28 4.81 -1.11
CA TYR A 19 19.89 4.41 -0.93
C TYR A 19 19.60 3.14 -1.75
N HIS A 20 18.50 2.49 -1.41
CA HIS A 20 18.09 1.21 -1.96
C HIS A 20 16.77 1.37 -2.69
N GLN A 21 16.61 0.66 -3.78
CA GLN A 21 15.40 0.69 -4.59
C GLN A 21 14.91 -0.73 -4.82
N LEU A 22 13.60 -0.92 -4.70
CA LEU A 22 12.94 -2.14 -5.17
C LEU A 22 12.71 -2.01 -6.68
N VAL A 23 13.19 -3.00 -7.41
CA VAL A 23 13.20 -3.02 -8.87
C VAL A 23 12.59 -4.32 -9.38
N GLU A 24 11.88 -4.23 -10.50
CA GLU A 24 11.32 -5.36 -11.21
C GLU A 24 11.98 -5.47 -12.58
N SER A 25 12.28 -6.70 -12.99
CA SER A 25 12.72 -7.00 -14.34
C SER A 25 11.53 -7.47 -15.16
N TYR A 26 11.31 -6.87 -16.32
CA TYR A 26 10.23 -7.21 -17.24
C TYR A 26 10.79 -7.43 -18.65
N ARG A 27 10.15 -8.30 -19.44
CA ARG A 27 10.58 -8.58 -20.81
C ARG A 27 9.99 -7.56 -21.77
N THR A 28 10.83 -7.08 -22.69
CA THR A 28 10.41 -6.27 -23.85
C THR A 28 10.91 -6.94 -25.13
N GLU A 29 10.37 -6.56 -26.28
CA GLU A 29 10.82 -7.04 -27.59
C GLU A 29 12.33 -6.87 -27.80
N LYS A 30 12.90 -5.81 -27.22
CA LYS A 30 14.34 -5.48 -27.29
C LYS A 30 15.17 -6.12 -26.17
N GLY A 31 14.60 -7.06 -25.42
CA GLY A 31 15.26 -7.75 -24.30
C GLY A 31 14.73 -7.35 -22.91
N PRO A 32 15.32 -7.90 -21.84
CA PRO A 32 14.90 -7.62 -20.47
C PRO A 32 15.23 -6.18 -20.07
N ARG A 33 14.27 -5.48 -19.47
CA ARG A 33 14.43 -4.13 -18.92
C ARG A 33 14.07 -4.11 -17.43
N GLN A 34 14.53 -3.08 -16.73
CA GLN A 34 14.30 -2.90 -15.30
C GLN A 34 13.46 -1.65 -15.04
N ARG A 35 12.45 -1.78 -14.17
CA ARG A 35 11.60 -0.66 -13.72
C ARG A 35 11.70 -0.53 -12.21
N LYS A 36 11.93 0.69 -11.74
CA LYS A 36 11.89 1.03 -10.31
C LYS A 36 10.44 1.02 -9.82
N LEU A 37 10.16 0.20 -8.81
CA LEU A 37 8.85 0.10 -8.17
C LEU A 37 8.73 1.05 -6.97
N LEU A 38 9.73 1.03 -6.08
CA LEU A 38 9.69 1.79 -4.83
C LEU A 38 11.10 2.24 -4.42
N ASN A 39 11.21 3.42 -3.82
CA ASN A 39 12.42 3.83 -3.12
C ASN A 39 12.34 3.39 -1.66
N LEU A 40 13.28 2.57 -1.21
CA LEU A 40 13.30 1.98 0.13
C LEU A 40 14.09 2.84 1.12
N GLY A 41 14.82 3.85 0.64
CA GLY A 41 15.75 4.63 1.46
C GLY A 41 17.01 3.84 1.81
N LYS A 42 17.65 4.16 2.94
CA LYS A 42 18.81 3.40 3.42
C LYS A 42 18.32 2.18 4.21
N LEU A 43 18.59 0.98 3.70
CA LEU A 43 18.35 -0.25 4.42
C LEU A 43 19.47 -0.47 5.45
N THR A 44 19.08 -0.94 6.63
CA THR A 44 20.00 -1.32 7.71
C THR A 44 20.31 -2.82 7.70
N ILE A 45 19.55 -3.61 6.94
CA ILE A 45 19.73 -5.06 6.84
C ILE A 45 20.95 -5.45 5.96
N PRO A 46 21.63 -6.55 6.29
CA PRO A 46 22.69 -7.13 5.47
C PRO A 46 22.25 -7.43 4.02
N LYS A 47 23.21 -7.38 3.08
CA LYS A 47 22.95 -7.49 1.63
C LYS A 47 22.45 -8.88 1.21
N ASP A 48 22.89 -9.92 1.90
CA ASP A 48 22.41 -11.30 1.77
C ASP A 48 20.90 -11.42 2.04
N GLN A 49 20.37 -10.61 2.96
CA GLN A 49 18.93 -10.62 3.30
C GLN A 49 18.07 -9.82 2.31
N TRP A 50 18.66 -9.05 1.40
CA TRP A 50 17.89 -8.22 0.46
C TRP A 50 17.02 -9.05 -0.48
N LYS A 51 17.50 -10.25 -0.87
CA LYS A 51 16.71 -11.14 -1.72
C LYS A 51 15.51 -11.70 -0.96
N THR A 52 15.70 -12.08 0.30
CA THR A 52 14.62 -12.52 1.19
C THR A 52 13.56 -11.43 1.36
N LEU A 53 13.97 -10.19 1.64
CA LEU A 53 13.05 -9.04 1.73
C LEU A 53 12.29 -8.82 0.41
N ALA A 54 12.99 -8.84 -0.73
CA ALA A 54 12.35 -8.63 -2.03
C ALA A 54 11.32 -9.71 -2.37
N ASN A 55 11.65 -10.98 -2.10
CA ASN A 55 10.74 -12.11 -2.31
C ASN A 55 9.53 -12.00 -1.38
N ARG A 56 9.76 -11.64 -0.11
CA ARG A 56 8.67 -11.52 0.85
C ARG A 56 7.70 -10.39 0.50
N ILE A 57 8.21 -9.25 0.02
CA ILE A 57 7.37 -8.17 -0.53
C ILE A 57 6.51 -8.68 -1.69
N GLU A 58 7.10 -9.47 -2.60
CA GLU A 58 6.42 -10.04 -3.76
C GLU A 58 5.31 -11.02 -3.36
N GLU A 59 5.58 -11.91 -2.40
CA GLU A 59 4.59 -12.82 -1.80
C GLU A 59 3.41 -12.05 -1.19
N ILE A 60 3.69 -11.00 -0.41
CA ILE A 60 2.63 -10.18 0.19
C ILE A 60 1.81 -9.51 -0.89
N ILE A 61 2.42 -8.95 -1.93
CA ILE A 61 1.68 -8.27 -2.99
C ILE A 61 0.80 -9.27 -3.76
N SER A 62 1.33 -10.45 -4.11
CA SER A 62 0.60 -11.50 -4.81
C SER A 62 -0.44 -12.22 -3.96
N GLY A 63 -0.41 -12.04 -2.63
CA GLY A 63 -1.29 -12.75 -1.70
C GLY A 63 -0.89 -14.20 -1.48
N GLN A 64 0.37 -14.53 -1.77
CA GLN A 64 0.94 -15.84 -1.52
C GLN A 64 1.36 -15.97 -0.05
N ALA A 65 1.02 -17.09 0.57
CA ALA A 65 1.51 -17.42 1.90
C ALA A 65 3.02 -17.75 1.84
N SER A 66 3.77 -17.31 2.85
CA SER A 66 5.19 -17.69 2.91
C SER A 66 5.30 -19.16 3.26
N LEU A 67 6.17 -19.88 2.54
CA LEU A 67 6.48 -21.28 2.82
C LEU A 67 7.64 -21.44 3.81
N ILE A 68 8.37 -20.35 4.05
CA ILE A 68 9.59 -20.33 4.86
C ILE A 68 9.36 -19.31 5.97
N GLU A 69 9.81 -19.63 7.18
CA GLU A 69 9.79 -18.68 8.27
C GLU A 69 10.77 -17.54 7.99
N VAL A 70 10.28 -16.31 8.12
CA VAL A 70 11.05 -15.09 7.84
C VAL A 70 11.32 -14.38 9.15
N ASP A 71 12.54 -13.87 9.30
CA ASP A 71 12.94 -13.04 10.43
C ASP A 71 11.95 -11.87 10.64
N GLU A 72 11.60 -11.59 11.89
CA GLU A 72 10.62 -10.58 12.25
C GLU A 72 10.95 -9.19 11.69
N GLN A 73 12.24 -8.81 11.67
CA GLN A 73 12.68 -7.53 11.12
C GLN A 73 12.41 -7.45 9.62
N ILE A 74 12.62 -8.55 8.89
CA ILE A 74 12.35 -8.62 7.46
C ILE A 74 10.84 -8.58 7.20
N GLU A 75 10.05 -9.30 8.02
CA GLU A 75 8.58 -9.31 7.88
C GLU A 75 7.99 -7.90 8.07
N GLN A 76 8.40 -7.18 9.12
CA GLN A 76 7.94 -5.81 9.37
C GLN A 76 8.27 -4.87 8.19
N LEU A 77 9.49 -4.96 7.66
CA LEU A 77 9.89 -4.19 6.48
C LEU A 77 9.08 -4.58 5.25
N ALA A 78 8.87 -5.88 5.03
CA ALA A 78 8.14 -6.39 3.88
C ALA A 78 6.68 -5.91 3.88
N GLN A 79 6.00 -6.02 5.03
CA GLN A 79 4.63 -5.52 5.21
C GLN A 79 4.55 -4.02 4.91
N ARG A 80 5.44 -3.22 5.52
CA ARG A 80 5.48 -1.77 5.31
C ARG A 80 5.65 -1.40 3.83
N TYR A 81 6.63 -2.01 3.15
CA TYR A 81 6.92 -1.69 1.76
C TYR A 81 5.86 -2.23 0.80
N ALA A 82 5.27 -3.38 1.08
CA ALA A 82 4.14 -3.91 0.32
C ALA A 82 2.93 -2.99 0.39
N SER A 83 2.54 -2.52 1.59
CA SER A 83 1.44 -1.56 1.76
C SER A 83 1.67 -0.27 0.96
N LEU A 84 2.89 0.28 1.00
CA LEU A 84 3.25 1.48 0.22
C LEU A 84 3.14 1.25 -1.28
N LEU A 85 3.56 0.07 -1.76
CA LEU A 85 3.51 -0.27 -3.18
C LEU A 85 2.07 -0.43 -3.66
N ILE A 86 1.21 -1.10 -2.88
CA ILE A 86 -0.23 -1.25 -3.16
C ILE A 86 -0.90 0.13 -3.22
N GLN A 87 -0.66 1.00 -2.23
CA GLN A 87 -1.22 2.35 -2.21
C GLN A 87 -0.77 3.20 -3.41
N ASN A 88 0.49 3.07 -3.83
CA ASN A 88 0.99 3.79 -5.01
C ASN A 88 0.34 3.31 -6.30
N LYS A 89 0.16 1.99 -6.48
CA LYS A 89 -0.58 1.43 -7.63
C LYS A 89 -2.02 1.94 -7.67
N LEU A 90 -2.74 1.87 -6.55
CA LEU A 90 -4.12 2.36 -6.46
C LEU A 90 -4.25 3.86 -6.79
N LYS A 91 -3.23 4.67 -6.43
CA LYS A 91 -3.20 6.10 -6.80
C LYS A 91 -2.96 6.30 -8.30
N GLN A 92 -2.09 5.51 -8.93
CA GLN A 92 -1.82 5.58 -10.37
C GLN A 92 -3.05 5.19 -11.19
N GLU A 93 -3.71 4.09 -10.83
CA GLU A 93 -4.92 3.61 -11.51
C GLU A 93 -6.09 4.61 -11.42
N LYS A 94 -6.20 5.37 -10.33
CA LYS A 94 -7.20 6.46 -10.20
C LYS A 94 -6.95 7.62 -11.16
N VAL A 95 -5.69 7.88 -11.54
CA VAL A 95 -5.30 8.97 -12.44
C VAL A 95 -5.42 8.55 -13.90
N GLU A 96 -5.19 7.27 -14.20
CA GLU A 96 -5.23 6.70 -15.56
C GLU A 96 -6.63 6.31 -16.05
N LYS A 97 -7.68 6.39 -15.20
CA LYS A 97 -9.08 6.25 -15.61
C LYS A 97 -9.56 7.43 -16.47
N LYS A 98 -9.00 7.58 -17.67
CA LYS A 98 -9.61 8.24 -18.82
C LYS A 98 -9.96 7.15 -19.84
N GLU A 99 -11.24 6.81 -19.88
CA GLU A 99 -11.94 6.21 -21.02
C GLU A 99 -11.24 5.04 -21.73
N SER A 100 -10.90 3.96 -21.01
CA SER A 100 -10.73 2.66 -21.65
C SER A 100 -12.10 1.95 -21.75
N PRO A 101 -12.37 1.20 -22.84
CA PRO A 101 -13.56 0.35 -22.92
C PRO A 101 -13.63 -0.57 -21.70
N GLN A 102 -14.82 -0.75 -21.13
CA GLN A 102 -15.02 -1.71 -20.03
C GLN A 102 -14.95 -3.12 -20.61
N GLU A 103 -13.76 -3.71 -20.61
CA GLU A 103 -13.59 -5.15 -20.83
C GLU A 103 -14.25 -5.88 -19.65
N THR A 104 -15.23 -6.73 -19.97
CA THR A 104 -15.91 -7.57 -18.98
C THR A 104 -15.32 -8.97 -19.07
N GLU A 105 -14.92 -9.52 -17.92
CA GLU A 105 -14.42 -10.88 -17.82
C GLU A 105 -15.28 -11.71 -16.87
N THR A 106 -15.53 -12.97 -17.25
CA THR A 106 -16.23 -13.92 -16.39
C THR A 106 -15.25 -14.48 -15.36
N ILE A 107 -15.49 -14.17 -14.09
CA ILE A 107 -14.67 -14.66 -12.96
C ILE A 107 -15.42 -15.70 -12.13
N PHE A 108 -14.69 -16.67 -11.58
CA PHE A 108 -15.25 -17.59 -10.58
C PHE A 108 -15.23 -16.91 -9.20
N THR A 109 -16.40 -16.53 -8.69
CA THR A 109 -16.54 -15.75 -7.45
C THR A 109 -15.93 -16.44 -6.22
N GLY A 110 -15.95 -17.78 -6.17
CA GLY A 110 -15.32 -18.56 -5.08
C GLY A 110 -13.79 -18.47 -5.02
N SER A 111 -13.13 -18.00 -6.09
CA SER A 111 -11.68 -17.80 -6.12
C SER A 111 -11.24 -16.38 -5.72
N VAL A 112 -12.20 -15.47 -5.54
CA VAL A 112 -11.90 -14.07 -5.22
C VAL A 112 -11.52 -13.96 -3.74
N LYS A 113 -10.31 -13.43 -3.48
CA LYS A 113 -9.83 -13.12 -2.14
C LYS A 113 -9.74 -11.61 -1.97
N PHE A 114 -10.18 -11.12 -0.81
CA PHE A 114 -10.11 -9.72 -0.45
C PHE A 114 -8.99 -9.52 0.59
N ARG A 115 -8.18 -8.46 0.42
CA ARG A 115 -7.15 -8.08 1.39
C ARG A 115 -7.67 -6.98 2.33
N ASP A 116 -8.14 -5.88 1.75
CA ASP A 116 -8.66 -4.71 2.47
C ASP A 116 -10.14 -4.49 2.12
N ALA A 117 -11.00 -5.46 2.43
CA ALA A 117 -12.43 -5.27 2.28
C ALA A 117 -12.91 -4.32 3.39
N SER A 118 -13.39 -3.13 3.02
CA SER A 118 -14.15 -2.30 3.94
C SER A 118 -15.50 -2.97 4.21
N SER A 119 -15.81 -3.23 5.47
CA SER A 119 -17.17 -3.53 5.89
C SER A 119 -18.03 -2.27 5.84
N ILE A 120 -19.29 -2.45 5.45
CA ILE A 120 -20.29 -1.37 5.43
C ILE A 120 -21.47 -1.71 6.35
N GLY A 121 -21.65 -2.97 6.72
CA GLY A 121 -22.87 -3.43 7.42
C GLY A 121 -23.04 -2.80 8.80
N GLY A 122 -22.13 -3.11 9.73
CA GLY A 122 -22.21 -2.60 11.11
C GLY A 122 -21.98 -1.09 11.18
N GLU A 123 -21.10 -0.60 10.32
CA GLU A 123 -20.76 0.80 10.15
C GLU A 123 -21.98 1.64 9.77
N TYR A 124 -22.74 1.16 8.78
CA TYR A 124 -23.95 1.82 8.31
C TYR A 124 -25.05 1.83 9.36
N ILE A 125 -25.23 0.72 10.09
CA ILE A 125 -26.22 0.64 11.18
C ILE A 125 -25.86 1.65 12.28
N SER A 126 -24.59 1.74 12.66
CA SER A 126 -24.10 2.68 13.68
C SER A 126 -24.33 4.12 13.25
N LEU A 127 -23.97 4.47 12.01
CA LEU A 127 -24.23 5.79 11.43
C LEU A 127 -25.73 6.13 11.40
N MET A 128 -26.57 5.16 11.04
CA MET A 128 -28.03 5.34 11.02
C MET A 128 -28.59 5.60 12.42
N MET A 129 -28.08 4.92 13.45
CA MET A 129 -28.49 5.15 14.84
C MET A 129 -28.02 6.51 15.36
N LEU A 130 -26.79 6.95 15.05
CA LEU A 130 -26.31 8.29 15.40
C LEU A 130 -27.21 9.38 14.80
N ARG A 131 -27.62 9.21 13.55
CA ARG A 131 -28.57 10.13 12.89
C ARG A 131 -29.94 10.10 13.55
N LYS A 132 -30.47 8.92 13.88
CA LYS A 132 -31.77 8.77 14.56
C LYS A 132 -31.78 9.42 15.94
N LEU A 133 -30.68 9.33 16.68
CA LEU A 133 -30.47 9.98 17.97
C LEU A 133 -30.17 11.48 17.85
N LYS A 134 -30.07 12.01 16.62
CA LYS A 134 -29.72 13.42 16.36
C LYS A 134 -28.41 13.81 17.05
N PHE A 135 -27.46 12.88 17.07
CA PHE A 135 -26.19 13.04 17.77
C PHE A 135 -25.40 14.26 17.26
N ASN A 136 -25.44 14.49 15.95
CA ASN A 136 -24.91 15.69 15.31
C ASN A 136 -25.54 16.99 15.84
N GLU A 137 -26.86 17.04 16.04
CA GLU A 137 -27.54 18.21 16.62
C GLU A 137 -27.10 18.44 18.07
N LEU A 138 -26.92 17.37 18.85
CA LEU A 138 -26.45 17.44 20.24
C LEU A 138 -25.03 18.00 20.32
N LEU A 139 -24.11 17.51 19.48
CA LEU A 139 -22.74 18.03 19.44
C LEU A 139 -22.68 19.48 18.94
N LYS A 140 -23.53 19.87 17.98
CA LYS A 140 -23.65 21.27 17.57
C LYS A 140 -24.09 22.18 18.71
N LYS A 141 -25.06 21.74 19.52
CA LYS A 141 -25.51 22.48 20.71
C LYS A 141 -24.41 22.63 21.76
N LEU A 142 -23.50 21.66 21.86
CA LEU A 142 -22.34 21.71 22.74
C LEU A 142 -21.17 22.56 22.17
N GLY A 143 -21.31 23.13 20.98
CA GLY A 143 -20.33 24.04 20.38
C GLY A 143 -19.26 23.38 19.52
N PHE A 144 -19.38 22.08 19.19
CA PHE A 144 -18.44 21.40 18.30
C PHE A 144 -18.55 21.90 16.86
N LYS A 145 -17.41 22.01 16.17
CA LYS A 145 -17.37 22.37 14.75
C LYS A 145 -17.78 21.18 13.90
N GLU A 146 -18.32 21.44 12.71
CA GLU A 146 -18.75 20.40 11.77
C GLU A 146 -17.67 19.36 11.44
N LYS A 147 -16.39 19.79 11.39
CA LYS A 147 -15.25 18.89 11.17
C LYS A 147 -15.07 17.90 12.33
N ASP A 148 -15.19 18.37 13.55
CA ASP A 148 -15.00 17.56 14.76
C ASP A 148 -16.15 16.57 14.94
N ILE A 149 -17.37 16.98 14.58
CA ILE A 149 -18.56 16.11 14.58
C ILE A 149 -18.38 14.96 13.58
N LYS A 150 -17.95 15.25 12.35
CA LYS A 150 -17.69 14.21 11.34
C LYS A 150 -16.56 13.28 11.76
N LEU A 151 -15.53 13.80 12.43
CA LEU A 151 -14.46 12.97 12.99
C LEU A 151 -15.00 12.05 14.08
N ALA A 152 -15.85 12.55 14.97
CA ALA A 152 -16.49 11.74 16.02
C ALA A 152 -17.39 10.64 15.42
N GLU A 153 -18.19 10.96 14.40
CA GLU A 153 -18.99 9.94 13.68
C GLU A 153 -18.11 8.87 13.05
N LEU A 154 -16.98 9.25 12.45
CA LEU A 154 -16.00 8.32 11.85
C LEU A 154 -15.25 7.47 12.89
N LEU A 155 -15.11 7.92 14.14
CA LEU A 155 -14.42 7.15 15.18
C LEU A 155 -15.33 6.11 15.85
N ILE A 156 -16.64 6.30 15.78
CA ILE A 156 -17.65 5.37 16.30
C ILE A 156 -17.93 4.26 15.28
N VAL A 157 -17.76 4.57 14.00
CA VAL A 157 -18.01 3.72 12.83
C VAL A 157 -16.73 3.03 12.41
#